data_AF-A0A078LK30-F1
#
_entry.id   AF-A0A078LK30-F1
#
_cell.length_a   1.000
_cell.length_b   1.000
_cell.length_c   1.000
_cell.angle_alpha   90.00
_cell.angle_beta   90.00
_cell.angle_gamma   90.00
#
_symmetry.space_group_name_H-M   'P 1'
#
loop_
_entity.id
_entity.type
_entity.pdbx_description
1 polymer ?
#
loop_
_entity_poly.entity_id
_entity_poly.type
_entity_poly.pdbx_seq_one_letter_code
_entity_poly.pdbx_strand_id
1 'polypeptide(L)'
;MALDWLGYPSLPKLDFQSESLVNEIYRGEDSIVRHWLKAPWHMDGWRLDVVHMLGEAGGARNNLQHVAGITQAAKETQPDAYIVGEHFGDARQWLQADAEDAAMNYRGFTFPLWGFLANTDISYDPQHIDAQTCIAWMDNYRAGLSHQQQLRMFNQLDSHDTARFKSLLGKDVARLPLAVVWLFTWPGVPCIYYGDEVGLDGNNDPFCRKPFPWQVEKQDATLLALYQRLGKLRQRTQALRYGGCQVIYAEEDVVVFVRVYHQQRVLVAINRGEACEVVLPASPLLNVSEWRGKEGKGQLAEGVLSLPAISATVWVNH
;
A
#
# COMPACT_ATOMS: atom_id res chain seq x y z
N MET A 1 -13.08 2.43 -30.65
CA MET A 1 -13.34 3.44 -29.59
C MET A 1 -14.23 2.77 -28.57
N ALA A 2 -13.89 2.84 -27.28
CA ALA A 2 -14.78 2.38 -26.24
C ALA A 2 -15.68 3.56 -25.85
N LEU A 3 -17.00 3.42 -26.01
CA LEU A 3 -17.97 4.46 -25.63
C LEU A 3 -18.36 4.34 -24.15
N ASP A 4 -17.89 3.29 -23.50
CA ASP A 4 -18.25 2.82 -22.18
C ASP A 4 -17.01 2.25 -21.47
N TRP A 5 -17.07 2.21 -20.15
CA TRP A 5 -16.03 1.57 -19.35
C TRP A 5 -16.10 0.05 -19.51
N LEU A 6 -15.03 -0.58 -20.01
CA LEU A 6 -14.92 -2.03 -20.25
C LEU A 6 -16.12 -2.69 -20.96
N GLY A 7 -16.86 -1.92 -21.78
CA GLY A 7 -18.06 -2.41 -22.48
C GLY A 7 -19.33 -2.46 -21.64
N TYR A 8 -19.34 -1.86 -20.43
CA TYR A 8 -20.52 -1.77 -19.58
C TYR A 8 -21.42 -0.59 -19.99
N PRO A 9 -22.62 -0.83 -20.55
CA PRO A 9 -23.47 0.25 -21.10
C PRO A 9 -24.00 1.22 -20.03
N SER A 10 -24.03 0.79 -18.77
CA SER A 10 -24.43 1.63 -17.63
C SER A 10 -23.39 2.68 -17.24
N LEU A 11 -22.17 2.58 -17.78
CA LEU A 11 -21.03 3.46 -17.45
C LEU A 11 -20.50 4.12 -18.73
N PRO A 12 -21.25 5.07 -19.32
CA PRO A 12 -20.82 5.79 -20.51
C PRO A 12 -19.55 6.60 -20.20
N LYS A 13 -18.59 6.54 -21.12
CA LYS A 13 -17.32 7.25 -20.97
C LYS A 13 -17.50 8.73 -21.28
N LEU A 14 -17.11 9.59 -20.34
CA LEU A 14 -17.12 11.04 -20.52
C LEU A 14 -15.99 11.49 -21.47
N ASP A 15 -16.28 12.41 -22.37
CA ASP A 15 -15.32 12.90 -23.38
C ASP A 15 -14.70 14.25 -22.98
N PHE A 16 -13.45 14.20 -22.52
CA PHE A 16 -12.71 15.36 -22.02
C PHE A 16 -12.20 16.33 -23.11
N GLN A 17 -12.59 16.14 -24.38
CA GLN A 17 -12.46 17.18 -25.40
C GLN A 17 -13.41 18.35 -25.16
N SER A 18 -14.53 18.09 -24.50
CA SER A 18 -15.51 19.11 -24.20
C SER A 18 -15.00 20.05 -23.11
N GLU A 19 -14.80 21.32 -23.44
CA GLU A 19 -14.41 22.34 -22.46
C GLU A 19 -15.45 22.51 -21.36
N SER A 20 -16.75 22.36 -21.66
CA SER A 20 -17.80 22.43 -20.65
C SER A 20 -17.66 21.32 -19.61
N LEU A 21 -17.36 20.09 -20.05
CA LEU A 21 -17.10 18.97 -19.15
C LEU A 21 -15.86 19.24 -18.29
N VAL A 22 -14.78 19.69 -18.91
CA VAL A 22 -13.53 19.99 -18.20
C VAL A 22 -13.73 21.07 -17.12
N ASN A 23 -14.53 22.10 -17.43
CA ASN A 23 -14.89 23.15 -16.47
C ASN A 23 -15.78 22.60 -15.34
N GLU A 24 -16.74 21.75 -15.65
CA GLU A 24 -17.62 21.11 -14.66
C GLU A 24 -16.83 20.18 -13.73
N ILE A 25 -15.86 19.43 -14.25
CA ILE A 25 -15.10 18.46 -13.45
C ILE A 25 -14.04 19.16 -12.59
N TYR A 26 -13.13 19.93 -13.20
CA TYR A 26 -11.97 20.45 -12.45
C TYR A 26 -11.58 21.92 -12.71
N ARG A 27 -11.83 22.50 -13.90
CA ARG A 27 -11.33 23.86 -14.19
C ARG A 27 -12.21 25.01 -13.71
N GLY A 28 -13.51 24.80 -13.55
CA GLY A 28 -14.44 25.82 -13.07
C GLY A 28 -14.23 26.13 -11.58
N GLU A 29 -14.68 27.31 -11.15
CA GLU A 29 -14.63 27.64 -9.71
C GLU A 29 -15.58 26.77 -8.89
N ASP A 30 -16.72 26.42 -9.47
CA ASP A 30 -17.75 25.55 -8.88
C ASP A 30 -17.63 24.09 -9.32
N SER A 31 -16.48 23.73 -9.92
CA SER A 31 -16.28 22.38 -10.44
C SER A 31 -16.34 21.33 -9.32
N ILE A 32 -16.68 20.09 -9.66
CA ILE A 32 -16.82 18.99 -8.69
C ILE A 32 -15.58 18.87 -7.80
N VAL A 33 -14.38 18.88 -8.42
CA VAL A 33 -13.11 18.78 -7.68
C VAL A 33 -12.96 19.91 -6.65
N ARG A 34 -13.24 21.15 -7.03
CA ARG A 34 -13.04 22.32 -6.15
C ARG A 34 -14.16 22.49 -5.14
N HIS A 35 -15.39 22.17 -5.52
CA HIS A 35 -16.58 22.31 -4.69
C HIS A 35 -16.40 21.63 -3.33
N TRP A 36 -16.00 20.36 -3.32
CA TRP A 36 -15.83 19.59 -2.08
C TRP A 36 -14.56 19.92 -1.29
N LEU A 37 -13.55 20.52 -1.92
CA LEU A 37 -12.34 21.01 -1.24
C LEU A 37 -12.58 22.37 -0.57
N LYS A 38 -13.54 23.16 -1.07
CA LYS A 38 -13.91 24.46 -0.49
C LYS A 38 -14.77 24.29 0.77
N ALA A 39 -14.93 25.40 1.48
CA ALA A 39 -15.90 25.51 2.56
C ALA A 39 -17.33 25.23 2.04
N PRO A 40 -18.21 24.60 2.82
CA PRO A 40 -18.02 24.21 4.23
C PRO A 40 -17.41 22.80 4.44
N TRP A 41 -17.08 22.05 3.38
CA TRP A 41 -16.71 20.63 3.51
C TRP A 41 -15.23 20.42 3.83
N HIS A 42 -14.32 21.14 3.15
CA HIS A 42 -12.87 21.04 3.36
C HIS A 42 -12.33 19.60 3.29
N MET A 43 -12.72 18.83 2.26
CA MET A 43 -12.17 17.49 2.07
C MET A 43 -10.65 17.54 1.88
N ASP A 44 -9.94 16.52 2.35
CA ASP A 44 -8.47 16.50 2.30
C ASP A 44 -7.88 16.01 0.97
N GLY A 45 -8.70 15.61 -0.01
CA GLY A 45 -8.19 15.06 -1.25
C GLY A 45 -9.20 14.26 -2.08
N TRP A 46 -8.69 13.60 -3.12
CA TRP A 46 -9.47 12.82 -4.08
C TRP A 46 -8.79 11.49 -4.42
N ARG A 47 -9.59 10.42 -4.47
CA ARG A 47 -9.22 9.16 -5.13
C ARG A 47 -9.82 9.12 -6.52
N LEU A 48 -8.99 9.05 -7.55
CA LEU A 48 -9.40 9.03 -8.95
C LEU A 48 -9.63 7.59 -9.41
N ASP A 49 -10.88 7.26 -9.71
CA ASP A 49 -11.31 5.94 -10.20
C ASP A 49 -10.81 5.67 -11.62
N VAL A 50 -10.23 4.49 -11.85
CA VAL A 50 -9.70 3.98 -13.13
C VAL A 50 -8.98 5.06 -13.95
N VAL A 51 -8.09 5.80 -13.29
CA VAL A 51 -7.56 7.06 -13.82
C VAL A 51 -6.78 6.89 -15.12
N HIS A 52 -6.15 5.73 -15.33
CA HIS A 52 -5.42 5.40 -16.56
C HIS A 52 -6.30 5.37 -17.83
N MET A 53 -7.63 5.28 -17.68
CA MET A 53 -8.57 5.28 -18.80
C MET A 53 -9.18 6.65 -19.09
N LEU A 54 -8.95 7.67 -18.26
CA LEU A 54 -9.41 9.04 -18.49
C LEU A 54 -8.91 9.57 -19.84
N GLY A 55 -9.71 10.31 -20.60
CA GLY A 55 -9.24 10.91 -21.84
C GLY A 55 -10.33 11.26 -22.82
N GLU A 56 -9.93 11.32 -24.09
CA GLU A 56 -10.69 11.95 -25.16
C GLU A 56 -11.16 10.95 -26.22
N ALA A 57 -12.29 11.26 -26.87
CA ALA A 57 -12.84 10.54 -28.02
C ALA A 57 -12.96 9.01 -27.81
N GLY A 58 -13.39 8.61 -26.61
CA GLY A 58 -13.52 7.20 -26.22
C GLY A 58 -12.18 6.46 -25.99
N GLY A 59 -11.05 7.17 -26.05
CA GLY A 59 -9.70 6.66 -25.78
C GLY A 59 -9.11 7.24 -24.50
N ALA A 60 -7.81 6.99 -24.27
CA ALA A 60 -7.04 7.59 -23.17
C ALA A 60 -6.12 8.72 -23.69
N ARG A 61 -6.48 9.35 -24.82
CA ARG A 61 -5.71 10.46 -25.39
C ARG A 61 -5.73 11.63 -24.41
N ASN A 62 -4.59 12.30 -24.27
CA ASN A 62 -4.36 13.43 -23.36
C ASN A 62 -4.65 13.12 -21.87
N ASN A 63 -4.68 11.84 -21.49
CA ASN A 63 -4.93 11.40 -20.11
C ASN A 63 -4.09 12.18 -19.09
N LEU A 64 -2.76 12.16 -19.27
CA LEU A 64 -1.83 12.78 -18.34
C LEU A 64 -2.08 14.29 -18.16
N GLN A 65 -2.48 14.97 -19.23
CA GLN A 65 -2.82 16.39 -19.20
C GLN A 65 -4.06 16.63 -18.33
N HIS A 66 -5.10 15.81 -18.47
CA HIS A 66 -6.33 15.95 -17.68
C HIS A 66 -6.09 15.60 -16.22
N VAL A 67 -5.31 14.55 -15.93
CA VAL A 67 -4.93 14.17 -14.56
C VAL A 67 -4.11 15.28 -13.89
N ALA A 68 -3.10 15.82 -14.58
CA ALA A 68 -2.33 16.97 -14.10
C ALA A 68 -3.21 18.21 -13.87
N GLY A 69 -4.17 18.45 -14.76
CA GLY A 69 -5.14 19.54 -14.62
C GLY A 69 -6.03 19.40 -13.39
N ILE A 70 -6.49 18.18 -13.08
CA ILE A 70 -7.25 17.87 -11.85
C ILE A 70 -6.40 18.18 -10.62
N THR A 71 -5.16 17.67 -10.59
CA THR A 71 -4.25 17.89 -9.46
C THR A 71 -3.94 19.36 -9.27
N GLN A 72 -3.64 20.09 -10.35
CA GLN A 72 -3.41 21.53 -10.28
C GLN A 72 -4.63 22.27 -9.70
N ALA A 73 -5.84 21.99 -10.21
CA ALA A 73 -7.06 22.61 -9.72
C ALA A 73 -7.33 22.33 -8.23
N ALA A 74 -7.06 21.11 -7.79
CA ALA A 74 -7.17 20.73 -6.38
C ALA A 74 -6.15 21.47 -5.51
N LYS A 75 -4.87 21.51 -5.92
CA LYS A 75 -3.79 22.18 -5.18
C LYS A 75 -3.94 23.70 -5.13
N GLU A 76 -4.49 24.32 -6.19
CA GLU A 76 -4.86 25.73 -6.20
C GLU A 76 -5.95 26.05 -5.17
N THR A 77 -6.86 25.10 -4.92
CA THR A 77 -7.95 25.26 -3.95
C THR A 77 -7.48 24.99 -2.53
N GLN A 78 -6.71 23.91 -2.35
CA GLN A 78 -6.15 23.49 -1.08
C GLN A 78 -4.76 22.88 -1.33
N PRO A 79 -3.66 23.56 -0.98
CA PRO A 79 -2.30 23.09 -1.28
C PRO A 79 -1.95 21.72 -0.72
N ASP A 80 -2.58 21.34 0.40
CA ASP A 80 -2.39 20.06 1.06
C ASP A 80 -3.30 18.94 0.52
N ALA A 81 -4.19 19.23 -0.45
CA ALA A 81 -5.12 18.25 -1.01
C ALA A 81 -4.36 17.05 -1.59
N TYR A 82 -4.66 15.85 -1.13
CA TYR A 82 -3.96 14.63 -1.50
C TYR A 82 -4.66 13.90 -2.67
N ILE A 83 -3.97 13.79 -3.81
CA ILE A 83 -4.53 13.18 -5.03
C ILE A 83 -3.94 11.79 -5.26
N VAL A 84 -4.81 10.77 -5.22
CA VAL A 84 -4.41 9.37 -5.40
C VAL A 84 -5.14 8.73 -6.58
N GLY A 85 -4.37 8.18 -7.51
CA GLY A 85 -4.89 7.47 -8.67
C GLY A 85 -5.13 5.99 -8.44
N GLU A 86 -6.20 5.44 -9.00
CA GLU A 86 -6.31 3.99 -9.17
C GLU A 86 -5.55 3.49 -10.40
N HIS A 87 -4.49 2.73 -10.12
CA HIS A 87 -3.73 2.01 -11.13
C HIS A 87 -3.51 0.56 -10.69
N PHE A 88 -4.11 -0.40 -11.39
CA PHE A 88 -3.72 -1.81 -11.26
C PHE A 88 -2.32 -2.05 -11.85
N GLY A 89 -1.96 -1.27 -12.87
CA GLY A 89 -0.69 -1.33 -13.58
C GLY A 89 0.43 -0.50 -12.96
N ASP A 90 1.40 -0.14 -13.78
CA ASP A 90 2.53 0.69 -13.37
C ASP A 90 2.15 2.18 -13.39
N ALA A 91 2.06 2.82 -12.23
CA ALA A 91 1.66 4.22 -12.09
C ALA A 91 2.83 5.21 -12.27
N ARG A 92 4.08 4.74 -12.44
CA ARG A 92 5.27 5.61 -12.41
C ARG A 92 5.21 6.75 -13.42
N GLN A 93 4.59 6.54 -14.58
CA GLN A 93 4.44 7.58 -15.61
C GLN A 93 3.71 8.83 -15.09
N TRP A 94 2.64 8.66 -14.32
CA TRP A 94 1.86 9.76 -13.77
C TRP A 94 2.57 10.42 -12.58
N LEU A 95 3.16 9.59 -11.72
CA LEU A 95 3.87 10.04 -10.54
C LEU A 95 5.12 10.86 -10.93
N GLN A 96 5.94 10.39 -11.87
CA GLN A 96 7.13 11.11 -12.32
C GLN A 96 6.83 12.45 -13.01
N ALA A 97 5.61 12.61 -13.53
CA ALA A 97 5.15 13.86 -14.13
C ALA A 97 4.48 14.81 -13.11
N ASP A 98 4.46 14.43 -11.82
CA ASP A 98 3.73 15.11 -10.75
C ASP A 98 2.24 15.34 -11.09
N ALA A 99 1.67 14.45 -11.91
CA ALA A 99 0.25 14.49 -12.25
C ALA A 99 -0.62 13.99 -11.10
N GLU A 100 -0.05 13.22 -10.16
CA GLU A 100 -0.70 12.66 -8.97
C GLU A 100 0.29 12.67 -7.79
N ASP A 101 -0.19 12.78 -6.55
CA ASP A 101 0.68 12.68 -5.36
C ASP A 101 1.08 11.24 -5.06
N ALA A 102 0.21 10.29 -5.41
CA ALA A 102 0.35 8.86 -5.14
C ALA A 102 -0.57 8.03 -6.04
N ALA A 103 -0.41 6.71 -5.97
CA ALA A 103 -1.33 5.75 -6.57
C ALA A 103 -1.69 4.65 -5.55
N MET A 104 -2.84 4.01 -5.77
CA MET A 104 -3.18 2.72 -5.15
C MET A 104 -2.08 1.71 -5.52
N ASN A 105 -1.32 1.28 -4.53
CA ASN A 105 -0.03 0.63 -4.75
C ASN A 105 -0.16 -0.87 -5.01
N TYR A 106 -1.00 -1.26 -5.96
CA TYR A 106 -1.21 -2.66 -6.30
C TYR A 106 0.09 -3.31 -6.80
N ARG A 107 0.75 -2.67 -7.77
CA ARG A 107 1.97 -3.21 -8.38
C ARG A 107 3.19 -3.16 -7.48
N GLY A 108 3.34 -2.13 -6.65
CA GLY A 108 4.53 -1.95 -5.81
C GLY A 108 4.43 -2.52 -4.40
N PHE A 109 3.23 -2.90 -3.96
CA PHE A 109 3.00 -3.45 -2.62
C PHE A 109 2.06 -4.66 -2.61
N THR A 110 0.83 -4.53 -3.11
CA THR A 110 -0.19 -5.58 -2.97
C THR A 110 0.20 -6.90 -3.65
N PHE A 111 0.50 -6.88 -4.95
CA PHE A 111 0.82 -8.09 -5.73
C PHE A 111 2.11 -8.79 -5.31
N PRO A 112 3.25 -8.10 -5.06
CA PRO A 112 4.43 -8.80 -4.56
C PRO A 112 4.18 -9.44 -3.18
N LEU A 113 3.36 -8.84 -2.32
CA LEU A 113 2.97 -9.47 -1.04
C LEU A 113 2.06 -10.68 -1.25
N TRP A 114 1.16 -10.67 -2.23
CA TRP A 114 0.34 -11.83 -2.55
C TRP A 114 1.18 -12.99 -3.07
N GLY A 115 2.09 -12.73 -4.02
CA GLY A 115 2.99 -13.77 -4.53
C GLY A 115 3.86 -14.37 -3.41
N PHE A 116 4.32 -13.56 -2.46
CA PHE A 116 5.17 -14.03 -1.38
C PHE A 116 4.40 -14.66 -0.20
N LEU A 117 3.25 -14.12 0.21
CA LEU A 117 2.56 -14.61 1.41
C LEU A 117 1.40 -15.55 1.08
N ALA A 118 0.64 -15.25 0.02
CA ALA A 118 -0.55 -15.98 -0.40
C ALA A 118 -0.32 -16.96 -1.56
N ASN A 119 0.88 -16.97 -2.15
CA ASN A 119 1.25 -17.84 -3.27
C ASN A 119 0.35 -17.67 -4.51
N THR A 120 -0.08 -16.45 -4.80
CA THR A 120 -1.01 -16.17 -5.91
C THR A 120 -0.73 -14.82 -6.57
N ASP A 121 -1.10 -14.69 -7.84
CA ASP A 121 -1.01 -13.45 -8.58
C ASP A 121 -2.37 -12.70 -8.69
N ILE A 122 -2.39 -11.62 -9.48
CA ILE A 122 -3.59 -10.81 -9.72
C ILE A 122 -4.73 -11.58 -10.39
N SER A 123 -4.41 -12.60 -11.19
CA SER A 123 -5.37 -13.47 -11.88
C SER A 123 -5.83 -14.64 -11.02
N TYR A 124 -5.37 -14.71 -9.76
CA TYR A 124 -5.58 -15.82 -8.84
C TYR A 124 -4.91 -17.13 -9.29
N ASP A 125 -3.94 -17.03 -10.21
CA ASP A 125 -3.13 -18.17 -10.62
C ASP A 125 -2.05 -18.44 -9.54
N PRO A 126 -1.68 -19.70 -9.31
CA PRO A 126 -0.62 -20.03 -8.37
C PRO A 126 0.71 -19.37 -8.76
N GLN A 127 1.27 -18.59 -7.85
CA GLN A 127 2.56 -17.92 -8.02
C GLN A 127 3.40 -18.10 -6.76
N HIS A 128 4.54 -18.76 -6.88
CA HIS A 128 5.46 -18.95 -5.77
C HIS A 128 6.72 -18.11 -6.01
N ILE A 129 6.82 -16.96 -5.35
CA ILE A 129 8.05 -16.16 -5.34
C ILE A 129 8.71 -16.26 -3.97
N ASP A 130 10.04 -16.23 -3.95
CA ASP A 130 10.84 -16.15 -2.71
C ASP A 130 11.01 -14.70 -2.23
N ALA A 131 11.65 -14.55 -1.09
CA ALA A 131 11.95 -13.28 -0.44
C ALA A 131 12.79 -12.37 -1.36
N GLN A 132 13.78 -12.94 -2.04
CA GLN A 132 14.66 -12.21 -2.95
C GLN A 132 13.88 -11.62 -4.12
N THR A 133 13.02 -12.42 -4.76
CA THR A 133 12.20 -12.01 -5.91
C THR A 133 11.15 -10.99 -5.48
N CYS A 134 10.50 -11.19 -4.34
CA CYS A 134 9.53 -10.25 -3.78
C CYS A 134 10.17 -8.88 -3.52
N ILE A 135 11.32 -8.85 -2.85
CA ILE A 135 12.04 -7.61 -2.58
C ILE A 135 12.55 -6.96 -3.86
N ALA A 136 13.14 -7.73 -4.78
CA ALA A 136 13.62 -7.19 -6.05
C ALA A 136 12.50 -6.50 -6.85
N TRP A 137 11.29 -7.08 -6.85
CA TRP A 137 10.11 -6.44 -7.42
C TRP A 137 9.80 -5.12 -6.70
N MET A 138 9.59 -5.17 -5.38
CA MET A 138 9.21 -3.99 -4.60
C MET A 138 10.24 -2.86 -4.73
N ASP A 139 11.54 -3.18 -4.69
CA ASP A 139 12.63 -2.22 -4.84
C ASP A 139 12.72 -1.67 -6.26
N ASN A 140 12.54 -2.49 -7.31
CA ASN A 140 12.52 -2.01 -8.68
C ASN A 140 11.41 -0.99 -8.92
N TYR A 141 10.21 -1.27 -8.40
CA TYR A 141 9.08 -0.35 -8.51
C TYR A 141 9.40 0.97 -7.77
N ARG A 142 9.85 0.85 -6.52
CA ARG A 142 10.17 1.97 -5.65
C ARG A 142 11.32 2.85 -6.16
N ALA A 143 12.34 2.26 -6.76
CA ALA A 143 13.49 2.97 -7.33
C ALA A 143 13.11 3.92 -8.47
N GLY A 144 11.96 3.69 -9.12
CA GLY A 144 11.43 4.60 -10.14
C GLY A 144 10.69 5.82 -9.58
N LEU A 145 10.57 5.96 -8.26
CA LEU A 145 9.81 7.03 -7.62
C LEU A 145 10.72 7.90 -6.75
N SER A 146 10.43 9.20 -6.67
CA SER A 146 11.11 10.09 -5.73
C SER A 146 10.82 9.67 -4.28
N HIS A 147 11.72 9.97 -3.34
CA HIS A 147 11.52 9.60 -1.92
C HIS A 147 10.18 10.10 -1.37
N GLN A 148 9.74 11.29 -1.75
CA GLN A 148 8.44 11.82 -1.33
C GLN A 148 7.27 10.97 -1.84
N GLN A 149 7.29 10.58 -3.12
CA GLN A 149 6.27 9.72 -3.71
C GLN A 149 6.25 8.36 -3.01
N GLN A 150 7.42 7.76 -2.77
CA GLN A 150 7.54 6.48 -2.05
C GLN A 150 6.89 6.54 -0.65
N LEU A 151 7.03 7.65 0.07
CA LEU A 151 6.43 7.84 1.40
C LEU A 151 4.92 8.11 1.34
N ARG A 152 4.40 8.56 0.20
CA ARG A 152 2.98 8.89 -0.01
C ARG A 152 2.18 7.76 -0.63
N MET A 153 2.82 6.81 -1.35
CA MET A 153 2.14 5.67 -2.00
C MET A 153 1.08 5.01 -1.10
N PHE A 154 -0.09 4.72 -1.67
CA PHE A 154 -1.23 4.20 -0.94
C PHE A 154 -1.18 2.67 -0.87
N ASN A 155 -0.64 2.13 0.22
CA ASN A 155 -0.41 0.69 0.37
C ASN A 155 -1.64 0.02 0.97
N GLN A 156 -2.10 -1.06 0.35
CA GLN A 156 -3.27 -1.83 0.78
C GLN A 156 -3.03 -3.32 0.53
N LEU A 157 -3.62 -4.20 1.34
CA LEU A 157 -3.51 -5.64 1.16
C LEU A 157 -4.54 -6.19 0.18
N ASP A 158 -5.68 -5.52 0.06
CA ASP A 158 -6.77 -5.85 -0.85
C ASP A 158 -7.67 -4.61 -1.04
N SER A 159 -8.80 -4.78 -1.72
CA SER A 159 -9.76 -3.71 -1.98
C SER A 159 -11.17 -4.24 -2.25
N HIS A 160 -12.04 -3.31 -2.67
CA HIS A 160 -13.38 -3.61 -3.15
C HIS A 160 -13.42 -4.26 -4.55
N ASP A 161 -12.30 -4.34 -5.26
CA ASP A 161 -12.18 -4.92 -6.60
C ASP A 161 -11.35 -6.21 -6.62
N THR A 162 -10.88 -6.64 -5.45
CA THR A 162 -10.13 -7.89 -5.30
C THR A 162 -10.76 -8.78 -4.24
N ALA A 163 -10.40 -10.07 -4.24
CA ALA A 163 -10.67 -10.93 -3.10
C ALA A 163 -9.95 -10.40 -1.84
N ARG A 164 -10.52 -10.68 -0.67
CA ARG A 164 -9.93 -10.36 0.63
C ARG A 164 -8.63 -11.15 0.80
N PHE A 165 -7.60 -10.52 1.30
CA PHE A 165 -6.28 -11.12 1.50
C PHE A 165 -6.34 -12.33 2.44
N LYS A 166 -7.20 -12.29 3.48
CA LYS A 166 -7.49 -13.46 4.33
C LYS A 166 -7.96 -14.67 3.51
N SER A 167 -8.84 -14.47 2.53
CA SER A 167 -9.32 -15.53 1.65
C SER A 167 -8.23 -16.04 0.72
N LEU A 168 -7.37 -15.15 0.22
CA LEU A 168 -6.23 -15.51 -0.64
C LEU A 168 -5.22 -16.39 0.07
N LEU A 169 -4.95 -16.11 1.34
CA LEU A 169 -4.05 -16.94 2.15
C LEU A 169 -4.56 -18.38 2.29
N GLY A 170 -5.88 -18.61 2.29
CA GLY A 170 -6.46 -19.95 2.40
C GLY A 170 -5.92 -20.75 3.59
N LYS A 171 -5.16 -21.82 3.30
CA LYS A 171 -4.53 -22.67 4.33
C LYS A 171 -3.39 -21.96 5.08
N ASP A 172 -2.80 -20.93 4.47
CA ASP A 172 -1.70 -20.15 5.01
C ASP A 172 -2.18 -18.91 5.78
N VAL A 173 -3.42 -18.91 6.31
CA VAL A 173 -3.99 -17.78 7.06
C VAL A 173 -3.13 -17.31 8.24
N ALA A 174 -2.30 -18.20 8.79
CA ALA A 174 -1.29 -17.88 9.80
C ALA A 174 -0.30 -16.80 9.33
N ARG A 175 -0.18 -16.57 8.01
CA ARG A 175 0.66 -15.53 7.43
C ARG A 175 0.04 -14.13 7.45
N LEU A 176 -1.25 -14.00 7.78
CA LEU A 176 -1.95 -12.71 7.81
C LEU A 176 -1.24 -11.68 8.71
N PRO A 177 -0.85 -11.98 9.96
CA PRO A 177 -0.13 -11.04 10.82
C PRO A 177 1.18 -10.52 10.22
N LEU A 178 1.87 -11.30 9.38
CA LEU A 178 3.11 -10.86 8.74
C LEU A 178 2.84 -9.74 7.74
N ALA A 179 1.77 -9.87 6.94
CA ALA A 179 1.35 -8.83 6.01
C ALA A 179 0.98 -7.52 6.73
N VAL A 180 0.33 -7.63 7.90
CA VAL A 180 0.00 -6.46 8.73
C VAL A 180 1.27 -5.79 9.24
N VAL A 181 2.22 -6.54 9.79
CA VAL A 181 3.51 -5.98 10.22
C VAL A 181 4.22 -5.31 9.04
N TRP A 182 4.23 -5.94 7.87
CA TRP A 182 4.83 -5.37 6.66
C TRP A 182 4.13 -4.05 6.26
N LEU A 183 2.80 -4.02 6.19
CA LEU A 183 2.00 -2.83 5.86
C LEU A 183 2.32 -1.64 6.76
N PHE A 184 2.41 -1.85 8.07
CA PHE A 184 2.68 -0.77 9.02
C PHE A 184 4.16 -0.38 9.13
N THR A 185 5.08 -1.18 8.57
CA THR A 185 6.52 -0.91 8.65
C THR A 185 7.16 -0.56 7.32
N TRP A 186 6.45 -0.71 6.20
CA TRP A 186 6.90 -0.29 4.87
C TRP A 186 6.74 1.23 4.64
N PRO A 187 7.53 1.84 3.73
CA PRO A 187 7.27 3.20 3.22
C PRO A 187 5.91 3.31 2.51
N GLY A 188 5.24 4.45 2.66
CA GLY A 188 3.91 4.71 2.10
C GLY A 188 2.86 5.03 3.15
N VAL A 189 1.64 5.29 2.73
CA VAL A 189 0.46 5.45 3.57
C VAL A 189 -0.26 4.11 3.66
N PRO A 190 -0.27 3.43 4.83
CA PRO A 190 -1.02 2.20 4.98
C PRO A 190 -2.52 2.49 4.99
N CYS A 191 -3.25 1.85 4.10
CA CYS A 191 -4.70 1.83 4.03
C CYS A 191 -5.21 0.44 4.43
N ILE A 192 -6.21 0.44 5.33
CA ILE A 192 -6.88 -0.77 5.79
C ILE A 192 -8.22 -0.84 5.06
N TYR A 193 -8.49 -1.94 4.36
CA TYR A 193 -9.82 -2.16 3.83
C TYR A 193 -10.72 -2.66 4.97
N TYR A 194 -11.85 -1.98 5.18
CA TYR A 194 -12.68 -2.19 6.37
C TYR A 194 -13.01 -3.67 6.58
N GLY A 195 -12.76 -4.18 7.78
CA GLY A 195 -13.00 -5.59 8.10
C GLY A 195 -11.72 -6.43 8.11
N ASP A 196 -10.65 -6.02 7.43
CA ASP A 196 -9.38 -6.74 7.45
C ASP A 196 -8.81 -6.83 8.86
N GLU A 197 -8.96 -5.76 9.65
CA GLU A 197 -8.48 -5.67 11.01
C GLU A 197 -9.21 -6.59 11.99
N VAL A 198 -10.42 -7.02 11.64
CA VAL A 198 -11.22 -7.99 12.39
C VAL A 198 -11.27 -9.36 11.70
N GLY A 199 -10.49 -9.56 10.64
CA GLY A 199 -10.34 -10.84 9.95
C GLY A 199 -11.54 -11.20 9.07
N LEU A 200 -12.15 -10.23 8.40
CA LEU A 200 -13.22 -10.47 7.44
C LEU A 200 -12.68 -11.20 6.19
N ASP A 201 -13.39 -12.23 5.74
CA ASP A 201 -13.08 -12.97 4.51
C ASP A 201 -14.04 -12.60 3.37
N GLY A 202 -13.69 -12.97 2.15
CA GLY A 202 -14.48 -12.69 0.96
C GLY A 202 -13.74 -13.03 -0.32
N ASN A 203 -14.40 -13.74 -1.24
CA ASN A 203 -13.92 -13.94 -2.60
C ASN A 203 -14.03 -12.62 -3.41
N ASN A 204 -13.81 -12.67 -4.72
CA ASN A 204 -13.97 -11.52 -5.61
C ASN A 204 -15.34 -10.84 -5.52
N ASP A 205 -15.41 -9.61 -6.04
CA ASP A 205 -16.63 -8.82 -6.17
C ASP A 205 -17.81 -9.69 -6.67
N PRO A 206 -18.97 -9.65 -5.99
CA PRO A 206 -19.36 -8.82 -4.84
C PRO A 206 -19.01 -9.36 -3.45
N PHE A 207 -18.41 -10.54 -3.37
CA PHE A 207 -18.21 -11.22 -2.08
C PHE A 207 -17.13 -10.59 -1.19
N CYS A 208 -16.28 -9.72 -1.73
CA CYS A 208 -15.33 -8.93 -0.95
C CYS A 208 -15.99 -7.76 -0.21
N ARG A 209 -17.26 -7.44 -0.51
CA ARG A 209 -18.01 -6.28 0.02
C ARG A 209 -19.02 -6.67 1.11
N LYS A 210 -18.66 -7.64 1.96
CA LYS A 210 -19.53 -8.10 3.06
C LYS A 210 -19.79 -7.00 4.10
N PRO A 211 -20.97 -6.97 4.73
CA PRO A 211 -21.24 -6.10 5.87
C PRO A 211 -20.20 -6.27 6.99
N PHE A 212 -19.80 -5.18 7.62
CA PHE A 212 -18.88 -5.22 8.75
C PHE A 212 -19.49 -6.00 9.93
N PRO A 213 -18.75 -6.93 10.56
CA PRO A 213 -19.26 -7.74 11.65
C PRO A 213 -19.22 -6.95 12.98
N TRP A 214 -20.24 -6.14 13.25
CA TRP A 214 -20.33 -5.33 14.49
C TRP A 214 -20.43 -6.14 15.79
N GLN A 215 -20.81 -7.42 15.69
CA GLN A 215 -20.82 -8.36 16.82
C GLN A 215 -19.37 -8.74 17.19
N VAL A 216 -18.94 -8.38 18.39
CA VAL A 216 -17.54 -8.54 18.86
C VAL A 216 -17.10 -10.01 18.80
N GLU A 217 -18.01 -10.93 19.07
CA GLU A 217 -17.78 -12.38 18.99
C GLU A 217 -17.48 -12.90 17.58
N LYS A 218 -17.77 -12.10 16.54
CA LYS A 218 -17.44 -12.39 15.13
C LYS A 218 -16.14 -11.73 14.68
N GLN A 219 -15.47 -10.98 15.55
CA GLN A 219 -14.24 -10.27 15.24
C GLN A 219 -13.03 -11.05 15.77
N ASP A 220 -11.95 -11.08 14.99
CA ASP A 220 -10.66 -11.53 15.48
C ASP A 220 -10.03 -10.45 16.38
N ALA A 221 -10.26 -10.58 17.69
CA ALA A 221 -9.75 -9.64 18.69
C ALA A 221 -8.21 -9.60 18.75
N THR A 222 -7.53 -10.71 18.42
CA THR A 222 -6.07 -10.76 18.43
C THR A 222 -5.49 -9.96 17.27
N LEU A 223 -6.08 -10.13 16.08
CA LEU A 223 -5.72 -9.37 14.90
C LEU A 223 -6.02 -7.88 15.08
N LEU A 224 -7.19 -7.52 15.60
CA LEU A 224 -7.54 -6.13 15.88
C LEU A 224 -6.54 -5.49 16.85
N ALA A 225 -6.16 -6.20 17.91
CA ALA A 225 -5.15 -5.72 18.85
C ALA A 225 -3.78 -5.52 18.18
N LEU A 226 -3.40 -6.37 17.21
CA LEU A 226 -2.17 -6.20 16.43
C LEU A 226 -2.22 -4.93 15.59
N TYR A 227 -3.30 -4.70 14.82
CA TYR A 227 -3.50 -3.47 14.04
C TYR A 227 -3.39 -2.21 14.93
N GLN A 228 -4.04 -2.24 16.10
CA GLN A 228 -3.98 -1.13 17.05
C GLN A 228 -2.56 -0.87 17.60
N ARG A 229 -1.81 -1.93 17.92
CA ARG A 229 -0.42 -1.80 18.39
C ARG A 229 0.48 -1.24 17.29
N LEU A 230 0.36 -1.76 16.07
CA LEU A 230 1.17 -1.32 14.93
C LEU A 230 0.84 0.10 14.47
N GLY A 231 -0.44 0.49 14.49
CA GLY A 231 -0.85 1.87 14.26
C GLY A 231 -0.22 2.84 15.27
N LYS A 232 -0.27 2.51 16.56
CA LYS A 232 0.39 3.29 17.63
C LYS A 232 1.92 3.32 17.47
N LEU A 233 2.52 2.19 17.11
CA LEU A 233 3.97 2.09 16.88
C LEU A 233 4.40 2.99 15.72
N ARG A 234 3.72 2.92 14.58
CA ARG A 234 4.00 3.76 13.40
C ARG A 234 3.82 5.24 13.70
N GLN A 235 2.79 5.62 14.45
CA GLN A 235 2.57 7.02 14.84
C GLN A 235 3.71 7.58 15.70
N ARG A 236 4.21 6.78 16.67
CA ARG A 236 5.27 7.19 17.61
C ARG A 236 6.69 7.08 17.03
N THR A 237 6.87 6.33 15.95
CA THR A 237 8.18 5.99 15.39
C THR A 237 8.35 6.67 14.03
N GLN A 238 8.94 7.87 14.03
CA GLN A 238 9.18 8.68 12.83
C GLN A 238 9.88 7.92 11.70
N ALA A 239 10.82 7.02 12.03
CA ALA A 239 11.52 6.20 11.02
C ALA A 239 10.56 5.34 10.18
N LEU A 240 9.44 4.87 10.75
CA LEU A 240 8.43 4.12 9.98
C LEU A 240 7.67 5.02 9.00
N ARG A 241 7.53 6.32 9.31
CA ARG A 241 6.75 7.28 8.51
C ARG A 241 7.58 8.04 7.47
N TYR A 242 8.81 8.42 7.81
CA TYR A 242 9.63 9.33 7.01
C TYR A 242 10.99 8.73 6.62
N GLY A 243 11.38 7.63 7.26
CA GLY A 243 12.71 7.06 7.10
C GLY A 243 12.93 6.42 5.74
N GLY A 244 14.19 6.43 5.30
CA GLY A 244 14.66 5.56 4.23
C GLY A 244 14.46 4.10 4.60
N CYS A 245 14.50 3.21 3.60
CA CYS A 245 14.27 1.79 3.79
C CYS A 245 15.33 0.99 3.05
N GLN A 246 16.16 0.29 3.80
CA GLN A 246 17.23 -0.55 3.26
C GLN A 246 16.93 -2.01 3.57
N VAL A 247 16.90 -2.87 2.56
CA VAL A 247 16.84 -4.32 2.77
C VAL A 247 18.23 -4.81 3.15
N ILE A 248 18.30 -5.62 4.20
CA ILE A 248 19.52 -6.17 4.79
C ILE A 248 19.68 -7.64 4.41
N TYR A 249 18.58 -8.40 4.38
CA TYR A 249 18.56 -9.81 4.06
C TYR A 249 17.25 -10.16 3.34
N ALA A 250 17.31 -10.93 2.28
CA ALA A 250 16.14 -11.41 1.55
C ALA A 250 16.49 -12.72 0.85
N GLU A 251 16.27 -13.84 1.53
CA GLU A 251 16.56 -15.19 1.02
C GLU A 251 15.41 -16.11 1.39
N GLU A 252 14.98 -16.92 0.42
CA GLU A 252 13.92 -17.93 0.58
C GLU A 252 12.64 -17.40 1.26
N ASP A 253 12.48 -17.65 2.56
CA ASP A 253 11.28 -17.31 3.34
C ASP A 253 11.48 -16.12 4.30
N VAL A 254 12.68 -15.55 4.34
CA VAL A 254 13.03 -14.51 5.31
C VAL A 254 13.39 -13.20 4.63
N VAL A 255 12.70 -12.14 5.06
CA VAL A 255 12.96 -10.75 4.69
C VAL A 255 13.33 -9.97 5.93
N VAL A 256 14.45 -9.24 5.87
CA VAL A 256 14.90 -8.33 6.91
C VAL A 256 15.25 -6.99 6.30
N PHE A 257 14.64 -5.92 6.80
CA PHE A 257 14.92 -4.55 6.35
C PHE A 257 14.97 -3.58 7.53
N VAL A 258 15.62 -2.45 7.30
CA VAL A 258 15.76 -1.38 8.29
C VAL A 258 15.13 -0.10 7.76
N ARG A 259 14.35 0.56 8.62
CA ARG A 259 13.87 1.93 8.42
C ARG A 259 14.77 2.89 9.21
N VAL A 260 15.30 3.91 8.54
CA VAL A 260 16.27 4.85 9.14
C VAL A 260 15.80 6.29 8.96
N TYR A 261 15.68 7.02 10.06
CA TYR A 261 15.40 8.46 10.07
C TYR A 261 16.16 9.14 11.20
N HIS A 262 17.12 10.00 10.85
CA HIS A 262 18.06 10.61 11.80
C HIS A 262 18.73 9.54 12.68
N GLN A 263 18.52 9.60 14.00
CA GLN A 263 19.07 8.64 14.95
C GLN A 263 18.15 7.43 15.20
N GLN A 264 16.90 7.48 14.72
CA GLN A 264 15.94 6.40 14.91
C GLN A 264 16.09 5.36 13.80
N ARG A 265 16.21 4.10 14.21
CA ARG A 265 16.39 2.91 13.40
C ARG A 265 15.37 1.88 13.84
N VAL A 266 14.72 1.25 12.87
CA VAL A 266 13.74 0.19 13.10
C VAL A 266 14.13 -1.00 12.25
N LEU A 267 14.49 -2.09 12.89
CA LEU A 267 14.75 -3.37 12.23
C LEU A 267 13.44 -4.15 12.18
N VAL A 268 13.13 -4.71 11.03
CA VAL A 268 11.95 -5.54 10.83
C VAL A 268 12.43 -6.85 10.21
N ALA A 269 12.00 -7.96 10.79
CA ALA A 269 12.22 -9.29 10.25
C ALA A 269 10.89 -9.99 10.06
N ILE A 270 10.72 -10.65 8.93
CA ILE A 270 9.53 -11.37 8.50
C ILE A 270 10.00 -12.74 8.03
N ASN A 271 9.51 -13.80 8.67
CA ASN A 271 9.77 -15.19 8.32
C ASN A 271 8.44 -15.89 8.00
N ARG A 272 8.19 -16.23 6.73
CA ARG A 272 6.96 -16.94 6.33
C ARG A 272 7.05 -18.47 6.44
N GLY A 273 8.24 -18.99 6.72
CA GLY A 273 8.58 -20.42 6.74
C GLY A 273 8.72 -20.98 8.16
N GLU A 274 9.52 -22.04 8.29
CA GLU A 274 9.83 -22.70 9.56
C GLU A 274 10.74 -21.86 10.47
N ALA A 275 10.87 -22.25 11.73
CA ALA A 275 11.77 -21.59 12.65
C ALA A 275 13.22 -21.68 12.14
N CYS A 276 13.94 -20.56 12.15
CA CYS A 276 15.27 -20.47 11.56
C CYS A 276 16.16 -19.48 12.32
N GLU A 277 17.46 -19.55 12.01
CA GLU A 277 18.44 -18.55 12.42
C GLU A 277 19.08 -17.94 11.17
N VAL A 278 19.19 -16.62 11.16
CA VAL A 278 19.76 -15.86 10.05
C VAL A 278 20.94 -15.04 10.55
N VAL A 279 22.10 -15.23 9.93
CA VAL A 279 23.26 -14.38 10.17
C VAL A 279 23.12 -13.14 9.30
N LEU A 280 22.95 -11.97 9.93
CA LEU A 280 22.81 -10.72 9.20
C LEU A 280 24.19 -10.26 8.69
N PRO A 281 24.27 -9.76 7.44
CA PRO A 281 25.50 -9.17 6.96
C PRO A 281 25.87 -7.94 7.79
N ALA A 282 27.18 -7.75 8.01
CA ALA A 282 27.68 -6.58 8.70
C ALA A 282 27.23 -5.30 7.98
N SER A 283 26.52 -4.43 8.69
CA SER A 283 25.98 -3.19 8.13
C SER A 283 26.05 -2.06 9.16
N PRO A 284 26.54 -0.86 8.78
CA PRO A 284 26.58 0.27 9.70
C PRO A 284 25.18 0.72 10.15
N LEU A 285 24.13 0.32 9.42
CA LEU A 285 22.74 0.61 9.80
C LEU A 285 22.28 -0.21 11.01
N LEU A 286 22.96 -1.34 11.29
CA LEU A 286 22.68 -2.21 12.44
C LEU A 286 23.49 -1.84 13.69
N ASN A 287 24.48 -0.94 13.55
CA ASN A 287 25.36 -0.52 14.63
C ASN A 287 24.63 0.43 15.59
N VAL A 288 23.87 -0.15 16.52
CA VAL A 288 23.19 0.55 17.60
C VAL A 288 23.59 -0.06 18.95
N SER A 289 23.43 0.71 20.02
CA SER A 289 23.78 0.29 21.38
C SER A 289 22.88 -0.84 21.88
N GLU A 290 21.56 -0.72 21.67
CA GLU A 290 20.57 -1.68 22.13
C GLU A 290 19.37 -1.71 21.17
N TRP A 291 18.92 -2.90 20.81
CA TRP A 291 17.66 -3.13 20.11
C TRP A 291 16.55 -3.51 21.10
N ARG A 292 15.44 -2.78 21.09
CA ARG A 292 14.26 -3.10 21.91
C ARG A 292 13.14 -3.66 21.07
N GLY A 293 12.73 -4.90 21.35
CA GLY A 293 11.57 -5.53 20.73
C GLY A 293 10.29 -4.74 21.02
N LYS A 294 9.52 -4.45 19.98
CA LYS A 294 8.23 -3.74 20.04
C LYS A 294 7.05 -4.60 19.63
N GLU A 295 7.28 -5.59 18.78
CA GLU A 295 6.30 -6.58 18.34
C GLU A 295 7.05 -7.87 17.98
N GLY A 296 6.40 -9.02 18.11
CA GLY A 296 6.98 -10.33 17.76
C GLY A 296 7.80 -10.99 18.86
N LYS A 297 8.35 -12.16 18.54
CA LYS A 297 9.08 -13.04 19.48
C LYS A 297 10.48 -13.42 19.00
N GLY A 298 10.94 -12.86 17.88
CA GLY A 298 12.30 -13.07 17.39
C GLY A 298 13.34 -12.49 18.37
N GLN A 299 14.55 -13.02 18.29
CA GLN A 299 15.68 -12.57 19.10
C GLN A 299 16.83 -12.15 18.19
N LEU A 300 17.55 -11.09 18.57
CA LEU A 300 18.73 -10.62 17.86
C LEU A 300 19.89 -10.55 18.86
N ALA A 301 20.92 -11.35 18.64
CA ALA A 301 22.13 -11.39 19.45
C ALA A 301 23.36 -11.49 18.55
N GLU A 302 24.32 -10.58 18.73
CA GLU A 302 25.63 -10.62 18.02
C GLU A 302 25.52 -10.74 16.49
N GLY A 303 24.50 -10.14 15.88
CA GLY A 303 24.26 -10.20 14.42
C GLY A 303 23.56 -11.47 13.94
N VAL A 304 23.22 -12.40 14.85
CA VAL A 304 22.40 -13.58 14.58
C VAL A 304 20.96 -13.32 15.01
N LEU A 305 20.04 -13.61 14.10
CA LEU A 305 18.62 -13.38 14.24
C LEU A 305 17.89 -14.73 14.32
N SER A 306 17.37 -15.08 15.49
CA SER A 306 16.56 -16.30 15.66
C SER A 306 15.08 -15.95 15.51
N LEU A 307 14.40 -16.53 14.51
CA LEU A 307 13.02 -16.26 14.15
C LEU A 307 12.15 -17.51 14.33
N PRO A 308 11.04 -17.42 15.09
CA PRO A 308 10.03 -18.48 15.10
C PRO A 308 9.43 -18.72 13.71
N ALA A 309 8.83 -19.90 13.53
CA ALA A 309 8.04 -20.19 12.33
C ALA A 309 6.89 -19.18 12.16
N ILE A 310 6.64 -18.76 10.92
CA ILE A 310 5.54 -17.86 10.55
C ILE A 310 5.45 -16.67 11.51
N SER A 311 6.49 -15.84 11.54
CA SER A 311 6.62 -14.77 12.51
C SER A 311 7.13 -13.47 11.90
N ALA A 312 6.73 -12.36 12.49
CA ALA A 312 7.28 -11.05 12.19
C ALA A 312 7.66 -10.36 13.50
N THR A 313 8.83 -9.74 13.53
CA THR A 313 9.37 -9.08 14.72
C THR A 313 9.91 -7.71 14.36
N VAL A 314 9.63 -6.72 15.22
CA VAL A 314 10.01 -5.33 15.02
C VAL A 314 10.83 -4.87 16.22
N TRP A 315 12.04 -4.38 15.97
CA TRP A 315 12.90 -3.76 16.98
C TRP A 315 13.11 -2.29 16.66
N VAL A 316 13.17 -1.47 17.69
CA VAL A 316 13.54 -0.05 17.59
C VAL A 316 14.79 0.17 18.42
N ASN A 317 15.75 0.91 17.89
CA ASN A 317 16.95 1.24 18.65
C ASN A 317 16.62 2.18 19.81
N HIS A 318 17.34 2.01 20.92
CA HIS A 318 17.35 2.99 22.01
C HIS A 318 18.43 4.05 21.78
#